data_AF-A0A5U7LWJ8-F1
#
_entry.id   AF-A0A5U7LWJ8-F1
#
_cell.length_a   1.000
_cell.length_b   1.000
_cell.length_c   1.000
_cell.angle_alpha   90.00
_cell.angle_beta   90.00
_cell.angle_gamma   90.00
#
_symmetry.space_group_name_H-M   'P 1'
#
loop_
_entity.id
_entity.type
_entity.pdbx_description
1 polymer ?
#
loop_
_entity_poly.entity_id
_entity_poly.type
_entity_poly.pdbx_seq_one_letter_code
_entity_poly.pdbx_strand_id
1 'polypeptide(L)' 'MHVLLIVKVKVRYLTRGSVSESGWVMPKKTPVEPVGIIDRTYGNAENTGQANASK' A
#
# COMPACT_ATOMS: atom_id res chain seq x y z
N MET A 1 -4.75 12.06 -10.98
CA MET A 1 -3.98 10.86 -11.35
C MET A 1 -3.82 10.02 -10.09
N HIS A 2 -4.33 8.81 -10.10
CA HIS A 2 -4.24 7.90 -8.95
C HIS A 2 -3.61 6.60 -9.41
N VAL A 3 -2.62 6.13 -8.67
CA VAL A 3 -1.90 4.88 -8.95
C VAL A 3 -1.95 4.00 -7.71
N LEU A 4 -2.12 2.69 -7.93
CA LEU A 4 -1.90 1.69 -6.90
C LEU A 4 -0.48 1.15 -7.06
N LEU A 5 0.30 1.21 -5.97
CA LEU A 5 1.65 0.70 -5.90
C LEU A 5 1.67 -0.52 -4.99
N ILE A 6 2.22 -1.63 -5.49
CA ILE A 6 2.48 -2.83 -4.70
C ILE A 6 3.98 -2.87 -4.45
N VAL A 7 4.37 -2.92 -3.18
CA VAL A 7 5.78 -2.92 -2.77
C VAL A 7 6.06 -4.02 -1.75
N LYS A 8 7.29 -4.52 -1.76
CA LYS A 8 7.83 -5.40 -0.73
C LYS A 8 8.80 -4.60 0.14
N VAL A 9 8.61 -4.68 1.46
CA VAL A 9 9.40 -3.93 2.44
C VAL A 9 9.73 -4.82 3.64
N LYS A 10 10.86 -4.57 4.30
CA LYS A 10 11.22 -5.28 5.54
C LYS A 10 10.35 -4.78 6.70
N VAL A 11 9.84 -5.72 7.50
CA VAL A 11 8.96 -5.44 8.65
C VAL A 11 9.57 -4.43 9.64
N ARG A 12 10.90 -4.45 9.83
CA ARG A 12 11.60 -3.50 10.72
C ARG A 12 11.42 -2.02 10.37
N TYR A 13 10.93 -1.71 9.16
CA TYR A 13 10.66 -0.35 8.72
C TYR A 13 9.20 0.06 8.87
N LEU A 14 8.33 -0.85 9.29
CA LEU A 14 6.90 -0.63 9.45
C LEU A 14 6.57 -0.37 10.92
N THR A 15 5.80 0.68 11.16
CA THR A 15 5.13 0.96 12.43
C THR A 15 3.63 0.89 12.20
N ARG A 16 2.87 0.36 13.16
CA ARG A 16 1.41 0.34 13.03
C ARG A 16 0.90 1.78 12.95
N GLY A 17 0.10 2.08 11.92
CA GLY A 17 -0.53 3.39 11.77
C GLY A 17 -1.57 3.65 12.87
N SER A 18 -1.86 4.93 13.10
CA SER A 18 -2.84 5.39 14.07
C SER A 18 -4.28 5.01 13.68
N VAL A 19 -5.27 5.35 14.52
CA VAL A 19 -6.68 5.10 14.19
C VAL A 19 -7.13 5.89 12.95
N SER A 20 -6.56 7.08 12.72
CA SER A 20 -6.78 7.88 11.51
C SER A 20 -5.95 7.44 10.30
N GLU A 21 -4.96 6.57 10.50
CA GLU A 21 -4.06 6.05 9.47
C GLU A 21 -4.15 4.52 9.48
N SER A 22 -5.18 3.97 8.84
CA SER A 22 -5.32 2.52 8.74
C SER A 22 -4.06 1.88 8.09
N GLY A 23 -3.66 0.71 8.60
CA GLY A 23 -2.52 -0.05 8.07
C GLY A 23 -1.17 0.25 8.75
N TRP A 24 -0.12 0.38 7.93
CA TRP A 24 1.28 0.51 8.37
C TRP A 24 1.89 1.79 7.81
N VAL A 25 2.73 2.44 8.60
CA VAL A 25 3.48 3.65 8.22
C VAL A 25 4.96 3.32 8.14
N MET A 26 5.66 3.93 7.19
CA MET A 26 7.12 3.81 7.03
C MET A 26 7.75 5.18 6.72
N PRO A 27 9.01 5.44 7.11
CA PRO A 27 9.72 6.66 6.72
C PRO A 27 9.81 6.82 5.20
N LYS A 28 9.77 8.06 4.70
CA LYS A 28 9.74 8.37 3.26
C LYS A 28 10.94 7.80 2.46
N LYS A 29 12.10 7.65 3.10
CA LYS A 29 13.34 7.13 2.47
C LYS A 29 13.55 5.63 2.70
N THR A 30 12.51 4.91 3.12
CA THR A 30 12.59 3.47 3.34
C THR A 30 12.89 2.76 2.01
N PRO A 31 13.90 1.85 1.97
CA PRO A 31 14.14 1.06 0.78
C PRO A 31 12.98 0.07 0.59
N VAL A 32 12.40 0.10 -0.60
CA VAL A 32 11.32 -0.80 -1.02
C VAL A 32 11.65 -1.44 -2.36
N GLU A 33 11.19 -2.67 -2.54
CA GLU A 33 11.24 -3.36 -3.82
C GLU A 33 9.88 -3.18 -4.52
N PRO A 34 9.80 -2.49 -5.66
CA PRO A 34 8.55 -2.33 -6.39
C PRO A 34 8.15 -3.67 -7.01
N VAL A 35 6.92 -4.11 -6.74
CA VAL A 35 6.35 -5.36 -7.26
C VAL A 35 5.42 -5.07 -8.44
N GLY A 36 4.69 -3.95 -8.40
CA GLY A 36 3.79 -3.58 -9.48
C GLY A 36 3.25 -2.16 -9.36
N ILE A 37 2.87 -1.59 -10.50
CA ILE A 37 2.25 -0.28 -10.63
C ILE A 37 0.99 -0.45 -11.47
N ILE A 38 -0.15 -0.01 -10.95
CA ILE A 38 -1.44 -0.07 -11.64
C ILE A 38 -1.97 1.36 -11.75
N ASP A 39 -2.16 1.83 -12.98
CA ASP A 39 -2.84 3.10 -13.22
C ASP A 39 -4.35 2.93 -12.96
N ARG A 40 -4.89 3.77 -12.07
CA ARG A 40 -6.31 3.79 -11.72
C ARG A 40 -6.96 5.13 -12.03
N THR A 41 -6.35 5.95 -12.88
CA THR A 41 -6.80 7.32 -13.17
C THR A 41 -8.17 7.37 -13.84
N TYR A 42 -8.55 6.34 -14.61
CA TYR A 42 -9.85 6.24 -15.30
C TYR A 42 -10.69 5.05 -14.81
N GLY A 43 -10.53 4.68 -13.54
CA GLY A 43 -10.93 3.38 -12.97
C GLY A 43 -12.28 2.82 -13.43
N ASN A 44 -12.24 1.59 -13.96
CA ASN A 44 -13.32 0.65 -13.64
C ASN A 44 -13.27 0.37 -12.13
N ALA A 45 -14.43 0.08 -11.54
CA ALA A 45 -14.58 -0.07 -10.09
C ALA A 45 -13.51 -0.99 -9.48
N GLU A 46 -12.87 -0.52 -8.41
CA GLU A 46 -11.92 -1.31 -7.63
C GLU A 46 -12.64 -2.53 -7.05
N ASN A 47 -12.12 -3.73 -7.33
CA ASN A 47 -12.69 -4.97 -6.80
C ASN A 47 -12.31 -5.10 -5.32
N THR A 48 -13.07 -4.42 -4.46
CA THR A 48 -12.87 -4.35 -3.00
C THR A 48 -13.01 -5.71 -2.31
N GLY A 49 -13.47 -6.75 -3.01
CA GLY A 49 -13.54 -8.12 -2.51
C GLY A 49 -12.18 -8.77 -2.20
N GLN A 50 -11.06 -8.12 -2.56
CA GLN A 50 -9.71 -8.64 -2.31
C GLN A 50 -8.81 -7.64 -1.58
N ALA A 51 -9.38 -6.76 -0.76
CA ALA A 51 -8.60 -6.00 0.22
C ALA A 51 -8.69 -6.68 1.59
N ASN A 52 -7.69 -7.50 1.92
CA ASN A 52 -7.36 -7.81 3.31
C ASN A 52 -5.89 -8.20 3.41
N ALA A 53 -5.06 -7.23 3.82
CA ALA A 53 -3.71 -7.49 4.34
C ALA A 53 -3.75 -7.89 5.83
N SER A 54 -4.82 -8.59 6.24
CA SER A 54 -4.98 -9.19 7.56
C SER A 54 -5.62 -10.55 7.37
N LYS A 55 -5.00 -11.56 7.97
CA LYS A 55 -5.71 -12.76 8.41
C LYS A 55 -6.45 -12.43 9.72
#